data_AF-A0A934BXB1-F1
#
_entry.id   AF-A0A934BXB1-F1
#
_cell.length_a   1.000
_cell.length_b   1.000
_cell.length_c   1.000
_cell.angle_alpha   90.00
_cell.angle_beta   90.00
_cell.angle_gamma   90.00
#
_symmetry.space_group_name_H-M   'P 1'
#
loop_
_entity.id
_entity.type
_entity.pdbx_description
1 polymer ?
#
loop_
_entity_poly.entity_id
_entity_poly.type
_entity_poly.pdbx_seq_one_letter_code
_entity_poly.pdbx_strand_id
1 'polypeptide(L)'
;MNSAETEQLRVCLLQALRQVAGTELPLATLLLGARLAGFRASDERAVAAELSYLEDKRLVVQAGKAVSPENREWRITAEGRDYLATRGF
;
A
#
# COMPACT_ATOMS: atom_id res chain seq x y z
N MET A 1 -9.41 11.02 8.35
CA MET A 1 -8.02 10.82 8.79
C MET A 1 -7.33 12.17 8.84
N ASN A 2 -6.57 12.45 9.88
CA ASN A 2 -5.66 13.58 9.91
C ASN A 2 -4.35 13.26 9.15
N SER A 3 -3.47 14.25 8.98
CA SER A 3 -2.21 14.07 8.22
C SER A 3 -1.27 13.01 8.82
N ALA A 4 -1.22 12.88 10.15
CA ALA A 4 -0.39 11.89 10.82
C ALA A 4 -0.92 10.46 10.64
N GLU A 5 -2.24 10.27 10.74
CA GLU A 5 -2.91 8.99 10.48
C GLU A 5 -2.71 8.54 9.03
N THR A 6 -2.81 9.47 8.08
CA THR A 6 -2.55 9.18 6.65
C THR A 6 -1.12 8.71 6.43
N GLU A 7 -0.14 9.36 7.05
CA GLU A 7 1.27 8.95 6.91
C GLU A 7 1.52 7.57 7.55
N GLN A 8 0.90 7.28 8.69
CA GLN A 8 0.98 5.97 9.32
C GLN A 8 0.31 4.88 8.47
N LEU A 9 -0.82 5.18 7.82
CA LEU A 9 -1.46 4.26 6.89
C LEU A 9 -0.52 3.92 5.72
N ARG A 10 0.16 4.90 5.15
CA ARG A 10 1.16 4.67 4.08
C ARG A 10 2.29 3.75 4.52
N VAL A 11 2.84 3.98 5.70
CA VAL A 11 3.89 3.13 6.26
C VAL A 11 3.35 1.71 6.49
N CYS A 12 2.12 1.56 7.00
CA CYS A 12 1.47 0.27 7.18
C CYS A 12 1.31 -0.49 5.84
N LEU A 13 0.88 0.19 4.78
CA LEU A 13 0.73 -0.41 3.45
C LEU A 13 2.07 -0.86 2.87
N LEU A 14 3.12 -0.02 2.98
CA LEU A 14 4.47 -0.37 2.54
C LEU A 14 5.03 -1.56 3.32
N GLN A 15 4.82 -1.60 4.64
CA GLN A 15 5.24 -2.73 5.46
C GLN A 15 4.52 -4.02 5.06
N ALA A 16 3.20 -3.98 4.84
CA ALA A 16 2.43 -5.13 4.38
C ALA A 16 2.99 -5.68 3.06
N LEU A 17 3.26 -4.80 2.09
CA LEU A 17 3.84 -5.19 0.79
C LEU A 17 5.29 -5.69 0.90
N ARG A 18 6.08 -5.17 1.85
CA ARG A 18 7.44 -5.66 2.13
C ARG A 18 7.43 -7.09 2.66
N GLN A 19 6.49 -7.45 3.53
CA GLN A 19 6.44 -8.79 4.13
C GLN A 19 6.19 -9.90 3.11
N VAL A 20 5.60 -9.55 1.96
CA VAL A 20 5.30 -10.46 0.87
C VAL A 20 6.19 -10.20 -0.35
N ALA A 21 7.36 -9.58 -0.16
CA ALA A 21 8.26 -9.19 -1.25
C ALA A 21 8.51 -10.36 -2.22
N GLY A 22 8.01 -10.21 -3.45
CA GLY A 22 7.99 -11.26 -4.48
C GLY A 22 6.58 -11.63 -4.96
N THR A 23 5.54 -11.25 -4.21
CA THR A 23 4.13 -11.49 -4.53
C THR A 23 3.36 -10.17 -4.56
N GLU A 24 2.29 -10.14 -5.33
CA GLU A 24 1.40 -9.00 -5.50
C GLU A 24 0.20 -9.16 -4.55
N LEU A 25 -0.25 -8.08 -3.91
CA LEU A 25 -1.42 -8.10 -3.05
C LEU A 25 -2.59 -7.36 -3.69
N PRO A 26 -3.80 -7.94 -3.70
CA PRO A 26 -4.98 -7.23 -4.14
C PRO A 26 -5.35 -6.14 -3.14
N LEU A 27 -5.98 -5.08 -3.65
CA LEU A 27 -6.49 -3.95 -2.84
C LEU A 27 -7.32 -4.41 -1.63
N ALA A 28 -8.17 -5.43 -1.81
CA ALA A 28 -9.00 -5.97 -0.74
C ALA A 28 -8.17 -6.55 0.43
N THR A 29 -7.06 -7.22 0.14
CA THR A 29 -6.15 -7.76 1.17
C THR A 29 -5.43 -6.63 1.91
N LEU A 30 -4.99 -5.60 1.20
CA LEU A 30 -4.37 -4.42 1.81
C LEU A 30 -5.35 -3.65 2.71
N LEU A 31 -6.60 -3.49 2.27
CA LEU A 31 -7.67 -2.90 3.07
C LEU A 31 -7.94 -3.71 4.35
N LEU A 32 -8.03 -5.04 4.23
CA LEU A 32 -8.21 -5.92 5.38
C LEU A 32 -7.03 -5.80 6.36
N GLY A 33 -5.79 -5.82 5.86
CA GLY A 33 -4.59 -5.65 6.66
C GLY A 33 -4.56 -4.30 7.40
N ALA A 34 -4.89 -3.20 6.71
CA ALA A 34 -4.97 -1.87 7.32
C ALA A 34 -6.02 -1.82 8.45
N ARG A 35 -7.19 -2.42 8.24
CA ARG A 35 -8.23 -2.49 9.28
C ARG A 35 -7.78 -3.29 10.49
N LEU A 36 -7.10 -4.41 10.29
CA LEU A 36 -6.52 -5.22 11.37
C LEU A 36 -5.40 -4.49 12.11
N ALA A 37 -4.65 -3.62 11.43
CA ALA A 37 -3.62 -2.77 12.00
C ALA A 37 -4.16 -1.53 12.76
N GLY A 38 -5.48 -1.35 12.81
CA GLY A 38 -6.13 -0.28 13.58
C GLY A 38 -6.77 0.83 12.75
N PHE A 39 -6.58 0.85 11.42
CA PHE A 39 -7.19 1.84 10.52
C PHE A 39 -8.64 1.46 10.16
N ARG A 40 -9.49 1.30 11.18
CA ARG A 40 -10.87 0.77 11.04
C ARG A 40 -11.79 1.64 10.18
N ALA A 41 -11.55 2.95 10.16
CA ALA A 41 -12.31 3.92 9.38
C ALA A 41 -11.89 3.97 7.90
N SER A 42 -10.82 3.27 7.51
CA SER A 42 -10.39 3.22 6.11
C SER A 42 -11.38 2.40 5.28
N ASP A 43 -11.80 3.00 4.18
CA ASP A 43 -12.54 2.36 3.11
C ASP A 43 -11.63 2.09 1.91
N GLU A 44 -12.18 1.39 0.92
CA GLU A 44 -11.45 1.04 -0.30
C GLU A 44 -10.94 2.28 -1.03
N ARG A 45 -11.74 3.35 -1.07
CA ARG A 45 -11.38 4.60 -1.75
C ARG A 45 -10.19 5.28 -1.10
N ALA A 46 -10.15 5.31 0.24
CA ALA A 46 -9.04 5.88 1.00
C ALA A 46 -7.76 5.07 0.77
N VAL A 47 -7.81 3.73 0.87
CA VAL A 47 -6.64 2.88 0.65
C VAL A 47 -6.16 2.98 -0.81
N ALA A 48 -7.06 3.00 -1.78
CA ALA A 48 -6.72 3.19 -3.19
C ALA A 48 -6.04 4.55 -3.44
N ALA A 49 -6.53 5.62 -2.83
CA ALA A 49 -5.93 6.95 -2.96
C ALA A 49 -4.50 6.99 -2.40
N GLU A 50 -4.25 6.35 -1.25
CA GLU A 50 -2.90 6.28 -0.68
C GLU A 50 -1.97 5.39 -1.51
N LEU A 51 -2.48 4.30 -2.11
CA LEU A 51 -1.68 3.48 -3.03
C LEU A 51 -1.31 4.25 -4.31
N SER A 52 -2.23 5.02 -4.89
CA SER A 52 -1.93 5.92 -6.00
C SER A 52 -0.87 6.98 -5.62
N TYR A 53 -0.97 7.57 -4.43
CA TYR A 53 0.07 8.48 -3.95
C TYR A 53 1.44 7.78 -3.84
N LEU A 54 1.49 6.57 -3.29
CA LEU A 54 2.72 5.81 -3.16
C LEU A 54 3.29 5.40 -4.53
N GLU A 55 2.43 5.15 -5.51
CA GLU A 55 2.81 4.88 -6.90
C GLU A 55 3.39 6.10 -7.60
N ASP A 56 2.78 7.28 -7.41
CA ASP A 56 3.33 8.55 -7.89
C ASP A 56 4.72 8.84 -7.30
N LYS A 57 4.96 8.36 -6.06
CA LYS A 57 6.26 8.39 -5.39
C LYS A 57 7.18 7.23 -5.75
N ARG A 58 6.76 6.34 -6.65
CA ARG A 58 7.50 5.15 -7.12
C ARG A 58 7.85 4.15 -6.01
N LEU A 59 7.16 4.20 -4.87
CA LEU A 59 7.39 3.31 -3.73
C LEU A 59 6.63 1.98 -3.89
N VAL A 60 5.54 1.99 -4.63
CA VAL A 60 4.78 0.81 -5.04
C VAL A 60 4.51 0.88 -6.54
N VAL A 61 4.06 -0.23 -7.11
CA VAL A 61 3.57 -0.27 -8.49
C VAL A 61 2.34 -1.17 -8.54
N GLN A 62 1.34 -0.74 -9.30
CA GLN A 62 0.22 -1.60 -9.62
C GLN A 62 0.67 -2.69 -10.60
N ALA A 63 0.45 -3.93 -10.22
CA ALA A 63 0.65 -5.08 -11.07
C ALA A 63 -0.70 -5.59 -11.59
N GLY A 64 -0.77 -5.83 -12.89
CA GLY A 64 -2.00 -6.28 -13.55
C GLY A 64 -2.13 -5.78 -14.99
N LYS A 65 -2.84 -6.56 -15.81
CA LYS A 65 -3.15 -6.22 -17.21
C LYS A 65 -4.36 -5.29 -17.25
N ALA A 66 -4.39 -4.38 -18.24
CA ALA A 66 -5.41 -3.34 -18.44
C ALA A 66 -6.88 -3.82 -18.57
N VAL A 67 -7.14 -5.13 -18.50
CA VAL A 67 -8.42 -5.75 -18.87
C VAL A 67 -9.37 -5.94 -17.69
N SER A 68 -8.88 -5.90 -16.44
CA SER A 68 -9.74 -6.08 -15.25
C SER A 68 -9.42 -5.05 -14.16
N PRO A 69 -10.06 -3.87 -14.20
CA PRO A 69 -9.88 -2.81 -13.21
C PRO A 69 -10.20 -3.23 -11.77
N GLU A 70 -11.03 -4.26 -11.58
CA GLU A 70 -11.34 -4.86 -10.27
C GLU A 70 -10.19 -5.69 -9.67
N ASN A 71 -9.24 -6.17 -10.47
CA ASN A 71 -8.13 -7.02 -10.02
C ASN A 71 -6.82 -6.21 -9.92
N ARG A 72 -6.87 -5.05 -9.25
CA ARG A 72 -5.65 -4.26 -9.02
C ARG A 72 -4.83 -4.91 -7.93
N GLU A 73 -3.69 -5.45 -8.33
CA GLU A 73 -2.70 -5.99 -7.42
C GLU A 73 -1.54 -5.00 -7.27
N TRP A 74 -0.85 -5.04 -6.14
CA TRP A 74 0.17 -4.07 -5.78
C TRP A 74 1.40 -4.78 -5.28
N ARG A 75 2.58 -4.27 -5.63
CA ARG A 75 3.86 -4.73 -5.09
C ARG A 75 4.76 -3.56 -4.69
N ILE A 76 5.61 -3.78 -3.70
CA ILE A 76 6.64 -2.81 -3.32
C ILE A 76 7.76 -2.77 -4.37
N THR A 77 8.30 -1.58 -4.64
CA THR A 77 9.46 -1.40 -5.53
C THR A 77 10.78 -1.53 -4.76
N ALA A 78 11.92 -1.40 -5.45
CA ALA A 78 13.20 -1.22 -4.76
C ALA A 78 13.22 0.09 -3.96
N GLU A 79 12.77 1.19 -4.56
CA GLU A 79 12.68 2.51 -3.90
C GLU A 79 11.80 2.47 -2.64
N GLY A 80 10.68 1.74 -2.68
CA GLY A 80 9.82 1.53 -1.51
C GLY A 80 10.50 0.78 -0.36
N ARG A 81 11.32 -0.22 -0.68
CA ARG A 81 12.10 -0.97 0.33
C ARG A 81 13.19 -0.09 0.93
N ASP A 82 13.91 0.66 0.11
CA ASP A 82 14.96 1.57 0.56
C ASP A 82 14.37 2.70 1.42
N TYR A 83 13.21 3.22 1.04
CA TYR A 83 12.46 4.21 1.82
C TYR A 83 12.15 3.72 3.24
N LEU A 84 11.66 2.47 3.39
CA LEU A 84 11.41 1.88 4.71
C LEU A 84 12.71 1.73 5.52
N ALA A 85 13.79 1.28 4.89
CA ALA A 85 15.08 1.08 5.55
C ALA A 85 15.67 2.40 6.08
N THR A 86 15.57 3.50 5.31
CA THR A 86 16.06 4.82 5.76
C THR A 86 15.26 5.42 6.91
N ARG A 87 14.02 4.98 7.11
CA ARG A 87 13.17 5.38 8.24
C ARG A 87 13.31 4.50 9.49
N GLY A 88 14.16 3.46 9.44
CA GLY A 88 14.41 2.56 10.57
C GLY A 88 13.38 1.46 10.76
N PHE A 89 12.68 1.05 9.69
CA PHE A 89 11.72 -0.06 9.69
C PHE A 89 12.23 -1.27 8.92
#